data_AF-M9PGG3-F1
#
_entry.id   AF-M9PGG3-F1
#
_cell.length_a   1.000
_cell.length_b   1.000
_cell.length_c   1.000
_cell.angle_alpha   90.00
_cell.angle_beta   90.00
_cell.angle_gamma   90.00
#
_symmetry.space_group_name_H-M   'P 1'
#
loop_
_entity.id
_entity.type
_entity.pdbx_description
1 polymer ?
#
loop_
_entity_poly.entity_id
_entity_poly.type
_entity_poly.pdbx_seq_one_letter_code
_entity_poly.pdbx_strand_id
1 'polypeptide(L)'
;MACNELHNGYRAKFLTIVYWIAATYVLADVYSAQLTSQFARPAREPPINTLQRLQAAMIHDGYRLYVEKESSSLEMLENGTELFRQLYALMRQQVINDPQGFFIDSVEAGIKLIAEGGEDKAVLGGRETLFFNVQQYGSNNFQLSQKLYTRYSAVAVQIGCPFLGSLNNVLMQLFESGILDKMTAAEYAKQYQEVEATRIYKGSVQAKNSEAYSRTESYDSTVISPLNLRMLQGAFIALGVGSLAAGVILLLEIVFIKLDQARLWMLCSRLQWIRYDRKV
;
A
#
# COMPACT_ATOMS: atom_id res chain seq x y z
N MET A 1 -48.49 2.11 52.46
CA MET A 1 -47.40 2.93 51.86
C MET A 1 -46.30 2.10 51.15
N ALA A 2 -46.36 0.77 51.11
CA ALA A 2 -45.29 -0.08 50.54
C ALA A 2 -45.41 -0.40 49.02
N CYS A 3 -46.55 -0.12 48.38
CA CYS A 3 -46.77 -0.51 46.97
C CYS A 3 -46.07 0.41 45.95
N ASN A 4 -45.74 1.66 46.33
CA ASN A 4 -45.09 2.62 45.43
C ASN A 4 -43.56 2.43 45.35
N GLU A 5 -42.91 1.85 46.36
CA GLU A 5 -41.46 1.60 46.35
C GLU A 5 -41.06 0.45 45.41
N LEU A 6 -41.84 -0.62 45.33
CA LEU A 6 -41.59 -1.71 44.36
C LEU A 6 -41.76 -1.22 42.92
N HIS A 7 -42.78 -0.40 42.65
CA HIS A 7 -43.08 0.11 41.30
C HIS A 7 -41.98 1.03 40.76
N ASN A 8 -41.38 1.88 41.61
CA ASN A 8 -40.23 2.70 41.25
C ASN A 8 -38.98 1.86 40.96
N GLY A 9 -38.76 0.75 41.69
CA GLY A 9 -37.66 -0.17 41.43
C GLY A 9 -37.76 -0.87 40.07
N TYR A 10 -38.95 -1.32 39.66
CA TYR A 10 -39.15 -1.94 38.34
C TYR A 10 -39.03 -0.93 37.20
N ARG A 11 -39.57 0.29 37.36
CA ARG A 11 -39.42 1.36 36.37
C ARG A 11 -37.97 1.80 36.21
N ALA A 12 -37.25 1.97 37.32
CA ALA A 12 -35.82 2.28 37.29
C ALA A 12 -35.02 1.17 36.61
N LYS A 13 -35.24 -0.10 36.97
CA LYS A 13 -34.58 -1.25 36.33
C LYS A 13 -34.87 -1.31 34.83
N PHE A 14 -36.12 -1.13 34.43
CA PHE A 14 -36.50 -1.12 33.02
C PHE A 14 -35.81 0.02 32.25
N LEU A 15 -35.83 1.24 32.80
CA LEU A 15 -35.15 2.40 32.19
C LEU A 15 -33.64 2.19 32.12
N THR A 16 -33.01 1.64 33.16
CA THR A 16 -31.57 1.33 33.16
C THR A 16 -31.21 0.28 32.12
N ILE A 17 -32.01 -0.79 31.98
CA ILE A 17 -31.78 -1.84 30.99
C ILE A 17 -31.94 -1.29 29.58
N VAL A 18 -33.03 -0.55 29.30
CA VAL A 18 -33.27 0.07 28.00
C VAL A 18 -32.16 1.06 27.66
N TYR A 19 -31.75 1.89 28.62
CA TYR A 19 -30.65 2.82 28.46
C TYR A 19 -29.32 2.11 28.17
N TRP A 20 -29.01 1.04 28.90
CA TRP A 20 -27.78 0.26 28.69
C TRP A 20 -27.74 -0.42 27.33
N ILE A 21 -28.86 -1.02 26.90
CA ILE A 21 -28.98 -1.63 25.56
C ILE A 21 -28.85 -0.56 24.48
N ALA A 22 -29.53 0.58 24.63
CA ALA A 22 -29.41 1.68 23.67
C ALA A 22 -27.98 2.24 23.60
N ALA A 23 -27.32 2.45 24.75
CA ALA A 23 -25.96 2.96 24.81
C ALA A 23 -24.95 1.99 24.18
N THR A 24 -25.04 0.69 24.51
CA THR A 24 -24.16 -0.34 23.92
C THR A 24 -24.39 -0.52 22.43
N TYR A 25 -25.65 -0.47 21.98
CA TYR A 25 -26.00 -0.52 20.55
C TYR A 25 -25.37 0.65 19.77
N VAL A 26 -25.54 1.88 20.25
CA VAL A 26 -24.97 3.07 19.59
C VAL A 26 -23.44 3.01 19.58
N LEU A 27 -22.82 2.60 20.69
CA LEU A 27 -21.36 2.45 20.75
C LEU A 27 -20.84 1.39 19.77
N ALA A 28 -21.54 0.25 19.65
CA ALA A 28 -21.18 -0.80 18.72
C ALA A 28 -21.31 -0.34 17.26
N ASP A 29 -22.37 0.39 16.94
CA ASP A 29 -22.61 0.92 15.59
C ASP A 29 -21.56 1.97 15.19
N VAL A 30 -21.26 2.91 16.09
CA VAL A 30 -20.20 3.92 15.88
C VAL A 30 -18.83 3.25 15.68
N TYR A 31 -18.50 2.26 16.51
CA TYR A 31 -17.24 1.51 16.37
C TYR A 31 -17.18 0.76 15.04
N SER A 32 -18.25 0.06 14.66
CA SER A 32 -18.34 -0.67 13.39
C SER A 32 -18.18 0.27 12.19
N ALA A 33 -18.84 1.44 12.22
CA ALA A 33 -18.73 2.45 11.18
C ALA A 33 -17.31 3.00 11.04
N GLN A 34 -16.63 3.30 12.16
CA GLN A 34 -15.25 3.78 12.15
C GLN A 34 -14.28 2.74 11.59
N LEU A 35 -14.42 1.48 12.02
CA LEU A 35 -13.59 0.38 11.54
C LEU A 35 -13.79 0.13 10.05
N THR A 36 -15.04 0.20 9.57
CA THR A 36 -15.36 0.12 8.13
C THR A 36 -14.73 1.29 7.36
N SER A 37 -14.78 2.51 7.90
CA SER A 37 -14.14 3.68 7.28
C SER A 37 -12.62 3.54 7.20
N GLN A 38 -11.98 2.99 8.23
CA GLN A 38 -10.54 2.74 8.23
C GLN A 38 -10.14 1.68 7.20
N PHE A 39 -10.93 0.63 7.01
CA PHE A 39 -10.68 -0.37 5.95
C PHE A 39 -11.00 0.15 4.55
N ALA A 40 -11.93 1.09 4.41
CA ALA A 40 -12.21 1.73 3.14
C ALA A 40 -11.10 2.71 2.71
N ARG A 41 -10.26 3.20 3.65
CA ARG A 41 -9.14 4.07 3.31
C ARG A 41 -8.05 3.25 2.62
N PRO A 42 -7.64 3.61 1.39
CA PRO A 42 -6.61 2.87 0.67
C PRO A 42 -5.31 2.84 1.50
N ALA A 43 -4.73 1.66 1.64
CA ALA A 43 -3.54 1.42 2.47
C ALA A 43 -2.24 1.99 1.86
N ARG A 44 -2.30 2.49 0.62
CA ARG A 44 -1.15 3.03 -0.11
C ARG A 44 -1.28 4.53 -0.26
N GLU A 45 -0.17 5.23 -0.11
CA GLU A 45 -0.09 6.64 -0.43
C GLU A 45 -0.52 6.88 -1.88
N PRO A 46 -1.23 7.99 -2.14
CA PRO A 46 -1.72 8.26 -3.48
C PRO A 46 -0.52 8.45 -4.42
N PRO A 47 -0.52 7.80 -5.59
CA PRO A 47 0.62 7.87 -6.50
C PRO A 47 0.93 9.29 -6.98
N ILE A 48 2.21 9.53 -7.28
CA ILE A 48 2.70 10.77 -7.89
C ILE A 48 2.27 10.82 -9.36
N ASN A 49 1.07 11.35 -9.60
CA ASN A 49 0.46 11.36 -10.93
C ASN A 49 0.58 12.72 -11.66
N THR A 50 0.93 13.79 -10.95
CA THR A 50 1.04 15.15 -11.50
C THR A 50 2.41 15.73 -11.20
N LEU A 51 2.88 16.66 -12.04
CA LEU A 51 4.16 17.33 -11.83
C LEU A 51 4.19 18.17 -10.56
N GLN A 52 3.05 18.76 -10.16
CA GLN A 52 2.93 19.50 -8.90
C GLN A 52 3.17 18.58 -7.70
N ARG A 53 2.62 17.35 -7.73
CA ARG A 53 2.90 16.36 -6.68
C ARG A 53 4.34 15.90 -6.70
N LEU A 54 4.94 15.74 -7.89
CA LEU A 54 6.35 15.40 -8.00
C LEU A 54 7.22 16.50 -7.38
N GLN A 55 6.92 17.77 -7.66
CA GLN A 55 7.62 18.89 -7.05
C GLN A 55 7.52 18.86 -5.52
N ALA A 56 6.32 18.67 -4.98
CA ALA A 56 6.13 18.56 -3.54
C ALA A 56 6.92 17.38 -2.95
N ALA A 57 6.91 16.23 -3.62
CA ALA A 57 7.65 15.04 -3.21
C ALA A 57 9.19 15.24 -3.28
N MET A 58 9.69 16.02 -4.24
CA MET A 58 11.11 16.37 -4.32
C MET A 58 11.54 17.29 -3.16
N ILE A 59 10.64 18.15 -2.68
CA ILE A 59 10.91 19.11 -1.59
C ILE A 59 10.78 18.44 -0.21
N HIS A 60 9.69 17.68 0.00
CA HIS A 60 9.34 17.15 1.31
C HIS A 60 9.83 15.72 1.53
N ASP A 61 9.68 14.87 0.52
CA ASP A 61 9.90 13.42 0.62
C ASP A 61 11.29 13.03 0.08
N GLY A 62 12.04 13.98 -0.49
CA GLY A 62 13.41 13.77 -0.96
C GLY A 62 13.52 13.02 -2.28
N TYR A 63 12.46 12.99 -3.09
CA TYR A 63 12.48 12.33 -4.40
C TYR A 63 13.56 12.92 -5.31
N ARG A 64 14.25 12.04 -6.05
CA ARG A 64 15.25 12.42 -7.06
C ARG A 64 14.71 12.17 -8.46
N LEU A 65 14.73 13.21 -9.29
CA LEU A 65 14.28 13.14 -10.68
C LEU A 65 15.48 12.86 -11.61
N TYR A 66 15.34 11.86 -12.48
CA TYR A 66 16.33 11.45 -13.47
C TYR A 66 15.81 11.68 -14.89
N VAL A 67 16.71 12.12 -15.76
CA VAL A 67 16.40 12.46 -17.15
C VAL A 67 17.51 11.97 -18.06
N GLU A 68 17.13 11.48 -19.24
CA GLU A 68 18.07 11.01 -20.26
C GLU A 68 18.93 12.16 -20.81
N LYS A 69 20.24 11.90 -20.95
CA LYS A 69 21.21 12.83 -21.55
C LYS A 69 20.81 13.16 -22.99
N GLU A 70 21.00 14.43 -23.38
CA GLU A 70 20.72 14.91 -24.74
C GLU A 70 19.29 14.61 -25.24
N SER A 71 18.35 14.46 -24.31
CA SER A 71 16.98 14.10 -24.64
C SER A 71 16.10 15.33 -24.83
N SER A 72 15.05 15.15 -25.64
CA SER A 72 14.03 16.17 -25.83
C SER A 72 13.24 16.51 -24.54
N SER A 73 13.30 15.62 -23.53
CA SER A 73 12.74 15.84 -22.19
C SER A 73 13.63 16.77 -21.35
N LEU A 74 14.96 16.65 -21.51
CA LEU A 74 15.92 17.54 -20.86
C LEU A 74 15.79 18.96 -21.42
N GLU A 75 15.75 19.10 -22.75
CA GLU A 75 15.55 20.40 -23.39
C GLU A 75 14.26 21.08 -22.89
N MET A 76 13.22 20.29 -22.62
CA MET A 76 11.97 20.81 -22.06
C MET A 76 12.10 21.23 -20.59
N LEU A 77 12.94 20.58 -19.79
CA LEU A 77 13.20 21.02 -18.42
C LEU A 77 14.02 22.30 -18.38
N GLU A 78 14.97 22.44 -19.31
CA GLU A 78 15.84 23.61 -19.42
C GLU A 78 15.12 24.84 -19.98
N ASN A 79 14.36 24.65 -21.07
CA ASN A 79 13.67 25.72 -21.79
C ASN A 79 12.18 25.84 -21.42
N GLY A 80 11.69 25.00 -20.53
CA GLY A 80 10.27 24.93 -20.17
C GLY A 80 9.78 26.10 -19.34
N THR A 81 8.46 26.22 -19.26
CA THR A 81 7.80 27.26 -18.46
C THR A 81 7.65 26.85 -17.00
N GLU A 82 7.70 27.86 -16.12
CA GLU A 82 7.39 27.88 -14.69
C GLU A 82 7.73 26.59 -13.92
N LEU A 83 6.88 25.57 -13.98
CA LEU A 83 7.00 24.33 -13.22
C LEU A 83 8.17 23.46 -13.68
N PHE A 84 8.44 23.36 -14.99
CA PHE A 84 9.59 22.61 -15.50
C PHE A 84 10.91 23.26 -15.09
N ARG A 85 10.96 24.60 -15.14
CA ARG A 85 12.12 25.37 -14.67
C ARG A 85 12.35 25.21 -13.17
N GLN A 86 11.28 25.16 -12.37
CA GLN A 86 11.36 24.90 -10.94
C GLN A 86 11.86 23.48 -10.64
N LEU A 87 11.36 22.46 -11.35
CA LEU A 87 11.86 21.09 -11.24
C LEU A 87 13.34 21.01 -11.59
N TYR A 88 13.77 21.67 -12.67
CA TYR A 88 15.17 21.71 -13.07
C TYR A 88 16.06 22.39 -12.02
N ALA A 89 15.58 23.47 -11.40
CA ALA A 89 16.28 24.13 -10.30
C ALA A 89 16.40 23.21 -9.07
N LEU A 90 15.34 22.46 -8.72
CA LEU A 90 15.36 21.49 -7.63
C LEU A 90 16.33 20.33 -7.91
N MET A 91 16.34 19.81 -9.14
CA MET A 91 17.31 18.78 -9.57
C MET A 91 18.75 19.25 -9.35
N ARG A 92 19.07 20.49 -9.75
CA ARG A 92 20.40 21.07 -9.55
C ARG A 92 20.73 21.33 -8.08
N GLN A 93 19.75 21.70 -7.27
CA GLN A 93 19.96 21.99 -5.85
C GLN A 93 20.22 20.74 -5.00
N GLN A 94 19.58 19.61 -5.33
CA GLN A 94 19.76 18.33 -4.62
C GLN A 94 21.16 17.73 -4.83
N VAL A 95 21.92 18.25 -5.80
CA VAL A 95 23.12 17.64 -6.34
C VAL A 95 24.32 18.53 -6.01
N ILE A 96 24.69 18.54 -4.73
CA ILE A 96 25.80 19.35 -4.20
C ILE A 96 27.17 18.71 -4.52
N ASN A 97 27.23 17.38 -4.70
CA ASN A 97 28.50 16.63 -4.79
C ASN A 97 28.83 16.05 -6.18
N ASP A 98 27.87 15.90 -7.09
CA ASP A 98 28.12 15.38 -8.45
C ASP A 98 27.18 15.97 -9.50
N PRO A 99 27.57 17.03 -10.24
CA PRO A 99 26.71 17.74 -11.18
C PRO A 99 26.13 16.89 -12.33
N GLN A 100 26.52 15.60 -12.47
CA GLN A 100 25.92 14.68 -13.44
C GLN A 100 25.01 13.60 -12.82
N GLY A 101 24.82 13.58 -11.51
CA GLY A 101 24.13 12.49 -10.80
C GLY A 101 22.65 12.28 -11.18
N PHE A 102 22.01 13.23 -11.89
CA PHE A 102 20.61 13.14 -12.34
C PHE A 102 20.48 12.72 -13.82
N PHE A 103 21.59 12.59 -14.53
CA PHE A 103 21.60 12.20 -15.93
C PHE A 103 21.74 10.69 -16.09
N ILE A 104 20.84 10.10 -16.87
CA ILE A 104 20.89 8.68 -17.25
C ILE A 104 21.25 8.55 -18.73
N ASP A 105 21.95 7.47 -19.09
CA ASP A 105 22.33 7.23 -20.48
C ASP A 105 21.15 6.77 -21.34
N SER A 106 20.16 6.12 -20.73
CA SER A 106 18.91 5.74 -21.39
C SER A 106 17.74 5.68 -20.40
N VAL A 107 16.52 5.83 -20.90
CA VAL A 107 15.29 5.64 -20.08
C VAL A 107 15.24 4.25 -19.43
N GLU A 108 15.75 3.22 -20.13
CA GLU A 108 15.79 1.86 -19.61
C GLU A 108 16.76 1.73 -18.41
N ALA A 109 17.92 2.39 -18.47
CA ALA A 109 18.83 2.46 -17.34
C ALA A 109 18.16 3.14 -16.13
N GLY A 110 17.39 4.21 -16.35
CA GLY A 110 16.60 4.86 -15.30
C GLY A 110 15.55 3.94 -14.67
N ILE A 111 14.84 3.16 -15.48
CA ILE A 111 13.84 2.20 -14.98
C ILE A 111 14.52 1.08 -14.20
N LYS A 112 15.67 0.59 -14.65
CA LYS A 112 16.46 -0.40 -13.92
C LYS A 112 16.93 0.15 -12.56
N LEU A 113 17.34 1.42 -12.50
CA LEU A 113 17.70 2.08 -11.22
C LEU A 113 16.52 2.15 -10.25
N ILE A 114 15.30 2.35 -10.75
CA ILE A 114 14.08 2.27 -9.92
C ILE A 114 13.82 0.82 -9.50
N ALA A 115 13.99 -0.14 -10.42
CA ALA A 115 13.75 -1.56 -10.18
C ALA A 115 14.68 -2.17 -9.11
N GLU A 116 15.94 -1.71 -9.07
CA GLU A 116 16.94 -2.12 -8.07
C GLU A 116 16.59 -1.61 -6.65
N GLY A 117 15.65 -0.68 -6.53
CA GLY A 117 15.14 -0.17 -5.26
C GLY A 117 16.09 0.80 -4.54
N GLY A 118 15.80 1.03 -3.26
CA GLY A 118 16.65 1.77 -2.32
C GLY A 118 16.21 3.20 -2.03
N GLU A 119 16.07 4.04 -3.06
CA GLU A 119 15.71 5.46 -2.90
C GLU A 119 14.44 5.81 -3.69
N ASP A 120 13.77 6.87 -3.25
CA ASP A 120 12.63 7.47 -3.94
C ASP A 120 13.09 8.16 -5.23
N LYS A 121 13.05 7.41 -6.34
CA LYS A 121 13.53 7.84 -7.65
C LYS A 121 12.35 8.02 -8.61
N ALA A 122 12.40 9.06 -9.41
CA ALA A 122 11.46 9.32 -10.50
C ALA A 122 12.23 9.47 -11.82
N VAL A 123 11.69 8.95 -12.93
CA VAL A 123 12.31 9.05 -14.26
C VAL A 123 11.36 9.79 -15.19
N LEU A 124 11.87 10.78 -15.91
CA LEU A 124 11.15 11.50 -16.95
C LEU A 124 11.59 11.01 -18.34
N GLY A 125 10.63 10.65 -19.18
CA GLY A 125 10.90 10.16 -20.53
C GLY A 125 9.64 10.11 -21.40
N GLY A 126 9.81 9.59 -22.62
CA GLY A 126 8.69 9.37 -23.53
C GLY A 126 7.67 8.40 -22.95
N ARG A 127 6.38 8.76 -23.00
CA ARG A 127 5.30 7.94 -22.40
C ARG A 127 5.31 6.51 -22.92
N GLU A 128 5.50 6.33 -24.22
CA GLU A 128 5.49 5.00 -24.84
C GLU A 128 6.66 4.14 -24.37
N THR A 129 7.86 4.72 -24.37
CA THR A 129 9.06 4.06 -23.86
C THR A 129 8.92 3.69 -22.38
N LEU A 130 8.35 4.58 -21.56
CA LEU A 130 8.10 4.29 -20.14
C LEU A 130 7.04 3.19 -19.97
N PHE A 131 5.91 3.30 -20.66
CA PHE A 131 4.83 2.33 -20.61
C PHE A 131 5.33 0.94 -21.00
N PHE A 132 6.07 0.87 -22.10
CA PHE A 132 6.66 -0.35 -22.60
C PHE A 132 7.64 -0.98 -21.59
N ASN A 133 8.64 -0.21 -21.13
CA ASN A 133 9.66 -0.73 -20.22
C ASN A 133 9.07 -1.14 -18.85
N VAL A 134 8.09 -0.41 -18.33
CA VAL A 134 7.40 -0.77 -17.07
C VAL A 134 6.74 -2.15 -17.18
N GLN A 135 6.14 -2.48 -18.33
CA GLN A 135 5.58 -3.82 -18.55
C GLN A 135 6.65 -4.91 -18.53
N GLN A 136 7.82 -4.64 -19.11
CA GLN A 136 8.96 -5.55 -19.12
C GLN A 136 9.49 -5.84 -17.71
N TYR A 137 9.77 -4.80 -16.92
CA TYR A 137 10.38 -4.92 -15.59
C TYR A 137 9.40 -5.32 -14.47
N GLY A 138 8.10 -5.35 -14.76
CA GLY A 138 7.07 -5.81 -13.82
C GLY A 138 6.23 -4.65 -13.32
N SER A 139 5.03 -4.53 -13.89
CA SER A 139 4.18 -3.35 -13.72
C SER A 139 3.80 -3.08 -12.26
N ASN A 140 3.77 -4.08 -11.39
CA ASN A 140 3.32 -3.94 -10.00
C ASN A 140 4.17 -3.00 -9.12
N ASN A 141 5.41 -2.73 -9.51
CA ASN A 141 6.35 -1.91 -8.73
C ASN A 141 6.52 -0.48 -9.27
N PHE A 142 5.90 -0.17 -10.40
CA PHE A 142 6.03 1.13 -11.03
C PHE A 142 4.69 1.84 -11.08
N GLN A 143 4.74 3.15 -11.21
CA GLN A 143 3.57 3.96 -11.47
C GLN A 143 3.88 4.92 -12.61
N LEU A 144 3.04 4.90 -13.64
CA LEU A 144 3.13 5.88 -14.71
C LEU A 144 2.28 7.10 -14.33
N SER A 145 2.86 8.29 -14.48
CA SER A 145 2.14 9.55 -14.24
C SER A 145 1.10 9.82 -15.32
N GLN A 146 0.26 10.82 -15.12
CA GLN A 146 -0.60 11.33 -16.18
C GLN A 146 0.24 11.87 -17.34
N LYS A 147 -0.37 11.88 -18.54
CA LYS A 147 0.25 12.43 -19.74
C LYS A 147 0.47 13.94 -19.55
N LEU A 148 1.74 14.36 -19.59
CA LEU A 148 2.13 15.74 -19.35
C LEU A 148 1.88 16.63 -20.56
N TYR A 149 2.23 16.13 -21.76
CA TYR A 149 2.10 16.83 -23.02
C TYR A 149 2.02 15.82 -24.18
N THR A 150 1.63 16.30 -25.35
CA THR A 150 1.60 15.49 -26.58
C THR A 150 2.80 15.86 -27.43
N ARG A 151 3.61 14.85 -27.80
CA ARG A 151 4.59 14.94 -28.88
C ARG A 151 4.32 13.82 -29.88
N TYR A 152 4.60 14.12 -31.14
CA TYR A 152 4.44 13.19 -32.25
C TYR A 152 5.81 12.79 -32.75
N SER A 153 5.99 11.50 -33.01
CA SER A 153 7.14 11.00 -33.75
C SER A 153 6.93 11.29 -35.23
N ALA A 154 7.97 11.77 -35.91
CA ALA A 154 7.92 12.08 -37.34
C ALA A 154 9.22 11.63 -38.01
N VAL A 155 9.16 11.40 -39.31
CA VAL A 155 10.34 11.07 -40.13
C VAL A 155 11.01 12.37 -40.56
N ALA A 156 12.23 12.59 -40.09
CA ALA A 156 13.02 13.74 -40.49
C ALA A 156 13.65 13.50 -41.87
N VAL A 157 13.54 14.48 -42.77
CA VAL A 157 14.23 14.49 -44.07
C VAL A 157 15.01 15.79 -44.23
N GLN A 158 16.00 15.79 -45.12
CA GLN A 158 16.76 17.00 -45.44
C GLN A 158 15.84 18.08 -46.03
N ILE A 159 16.15 19.34 -45.73
CA ILE A 159 15.44 20.50 -46.25
C ILE A 159 15.55 20.48 -47.79
N GLY A 160 14.42 20.54 -48.48
CA GLY A 160 14.36 20.47 -49.95
C GLY A 160 14.30 19.06 -50.54
N CYS A 161 14.10 18.02 -49.72
CA CYS A 161 13.94 16.65 -50.23
C CYS A 161 12.77 16.54 -51.24
N PRO A 162 13.03 16.09 -52.49
CA PRO A 162 12.00 16.01 -53.52
C PRO A 162 10.93 14.95 -53.21
N PHE A 163 11.22 14.01 -52.32
CA PHE A 163 10.32 12.90 -51.96
C PHE A 163 9.39 13.20 -50.80
N LEU A 164 9.49 14.39 -50.16
CA LEU A 164 8.71 14.72 -48.97
C LEU A 164 7.19 14.53 -49.19
N GLY A 165 6.67 15.01 -50.32
CA GLY A 165 5.25 14.89 -50.64
C GLY A 165 4.80 13.44 -50.85
N SER A 166 5.61 12.63 -51.54
CA SER A 166 5.33 11.22 -51.75
C SER A 166 5.37 10.43 -50.43
N LEU A 167 6.37 10.69 -49.59
CA LEU A 167 6.51 10.06 -48.27
C LEU A 167 5.31 10.39 -47.37
N ASN A 168 4.88 11.65 -47.34
CA ASN A 168 3.75 12.09 -46.54
C ASN A 168 2.44 11.40 -46.98
N ASN A 169 2.20 11.29 -48.29
CA ASN A 169 1.02 10.61 -48.82
C ASN A 169 1.00 9.12 -48.45
N VAL A 170 2.14 8.44 -48.54
CA VAL A 170 2.25 7.03 -48.15
C VAL A 170 2.02 6.86 -46.65
N LEU A 171 2.62 7.73 -45.81
CA LEU A 171 2.41 7.68 -44.36
C LEU A 171 0.94 7.91 -43.99
N MET A 172 0.26 8.85 -44.66
CA MET A 172 -1.18 9.07 -44.47
C MET A 172 -1.99 7.84 -44.86
N GLN A 173 -1.71 7.20 -46.00
CA GLN A 173 -2.39 5.98 -46.41
C GLN A 173 -2.16 4.82 -45.43
N LEU A 174 -0.95 4.66 -44.89
CA LEU A 174 -0.63 3.65 -43.87
C LEU A 174 -1.36 3.91 -42.55
N PHE A 175 -1.54 5.18 -42.18
CA PHE A 175 -2.31 5.58 -41.01
C PHE A 175 -3.80 5.33 -41.21
N GLU A 176 -4.39 5.82 -42.31
CA GLU A 176 -5.82 5.68 -42.62
C GLU A 176 -6.25 4.22 -42.82
N SER A 177 -5.36 3.38 -43.36
CA SER A 177 -5.61 1.94 -43.50
C SER A 177 -5.46 1.14 -42.19
N GLY A 178 -5.03 1.78 -41.09
CA GLY A 178 -4.81 1.13 -39.79
C GLY A 178 -3.63 0.17 -39.76
N ILE A 179 -2.75 0.20 -40.78
CA ILE A 179 -1.57 -0.67 -40.84
C ILE A 179 -0.60 -0.33 -39.72
N LEU A 180 -0.41 0.97 -39.42
CA LEU A 180 0.46 1.41 -38.32
C LEU A 180 -0.02 0.89 -36.96
N ASP A 181 -1.33 0.91 -36.72
CA ASP A 181 -1.91 0.38 -35.49
C ASP A 181 -1.71 -1.13 -35.38
N LYS A 182 -1.90 -1.86 -36.49
CA LYS A 182 -1.66 -3.30 -36.55
C LYS A 182 -0.20 -3.66 -36.31
N MET A 183 0.74 -2.92 -36.91
CA MET A 183 2.17 -3.10 -36.69
C MET A 183 2.52 -2.84 -35.22
N THR A 184 2.02 -1.74 -34.66
CA THR A 184 2.25 -1.36 -33.26
C THR A 184 1.72 -2.43 -32.29
N ALA A 185 0.50 -2.92 -32.51
CA ALA A 185 -0.08 -3.99 -31.70
C ALA A 185 0.70 -5.31 -31.82
N ALA A 186 1.20 -5.64 -33.02
CA ALA A 186 2.00 -6.84 -33.24
C ALA A 186 3.35 -6.76 -32.52
N GLU A 187 4.02 -5.60 -32.54
CA GLU A 187 5.26 -5.38 -31.79
C GLU A 187 5.03 -5.52 -30.29
N TYR A 188 3.97 -4.92 -29.73
CA TYR A 188 3.64 -5.11 -28.31
C TYR A 188 3.39 -6.57 -27.95
N ALA A 189 2.65 -7.31 -28.80
CA ALA A 189 2.35 -8.71 -28.55
C ALA A 189 3.61 -9.58 -28.57
N LYS A 190 4.51 -9.38 -29.55
CA LYS A 190 5.77 -10.09 -29.65
C LYS A 190 6.63 -9.86 -28.42
N GLN A 191 6.72 -8.62 -27.99
CA GLN A 191 7.58 -8.24 -26.88
C GLN A 191 7.04 -8.74 -25.54
N TYR A 192 5.71 -8.79 -25.37
CA TYR A 192 5.09 -9.42 -24.20
C TYR A 192 5.48 -10.90 -24.09
N GLN A 193 5.50 -11.63 -25.21
CA GLN A 193 5.94 -13.03 -25.24
C GLN A 193 7.42 -13.19 -24.87
N GLU A 194 8.30 -12.30 -25.35
CA GLU A 194 9.72 -12.31 -25.00
C GLU A 194 9.97 -12.03 -23.50
N VAL A 195 9.20 -11.11 -22.91
CA VAL A 195 9.25 -10.79 -21.48
C VAL A 195 8.76 -11.99 -20.64
N GLU A 196 7.66 -12.62 -21.04
CA GLU A 196 7.13 -13.80 -20.35
C GLU A 196 8.11 -14.97 -20.42
N ALA A 197 8.70 -15.24 -21.59
CA ALA A 197 9.74 -16.24 -21.77
C ALA A 197 10.99 -15.95 -20.89
N THR A 198 11.41 -14.69 -20.81
CA THR A 198 12.56 -14.27 -19.98
C THR A 198 12.25 -14.39 -18.48
N ARG A 199 11.01 -14.11 -18.06
CA ARG A 199 10.56 -14.31 -16.66
C ARG A 199 10.51 -15.78 -16.29
N ILE A 200 10.02 -16.65 -17.18
CA ILE A 200 10.01 -18.10 -16.95
C ILE A 200 11.46 -18.62 -16.85
N TYR A 201 12.35 -18.15 -17.72
CA TYR A 201 13.77 -18.50 -17.66
C TYR A 201 14.45 -18.02 -16.36
N LYS A 202 14.30 -16.74 -15.98
CA LYS A 202 14.86 -16.22 -14.71
C LYS A 202 14.22 -16.87 -13.48
N GLY A 203 12.91 -17.14 -13.50
CA GLY A 203 12.19 -17.84 -12.45
C GLY A 203 12.70 -19.26 -12.25
N SER A 204 13.03 -19.99 -13.33
CA SER A 204 13.63 -21.33 -13.22
C SER A 204 15.07 -21.34 -12.68
N VAL A 205 15.84 -20.27 -12.87
CA VAL A 205 17.20 -20.12 -12.30
C VAL A 205 17.13 -19.67 -10.84
N GLN A 206 16.17 -18.81 -10.49
CA GLN A 206 15.99 -18.27 -9.14
C GLN A 206 15.21 -19.23 -8.22
N ALA A 207 14.41 -20.16 -8.76
CA ALA A 207 13.70 -21.21 -7.99
C ALA A 207 14.61 -22.22 -7.28
N LYS A 208 15.94 -22.16 -7.46
CA LYS A 208 16.87 -22.90 -6.59
C LYS A 208 17.15 -22.18 -5.26
N ASN A 209 16.85 -20.89 -5.16
CA ASN A 209 17.06 -20.09 -3.96
C ASN A 209 15.82 -19.21 -3.69
N SER A 210 14.98 -19.66 -2.76
CA SER A 210 13.84 -18.92 -2.15
C SER A 210 12.49 -19.09 -2.86
N GLU A 211 11.66 -19.94 -2.27
CA GLU A 211 10.21 -19.94 -2.45
C GLU A 211 9.61 -18.66 -1.86
N ALA A 212 9.04 -17.77 -2.67
CA ALA A 212 7.94 -16.89 -2.28
C ALA A 212 7.39 -16.05 -3.45
N TYR A 213 6.09 -16.24 -3.71
CA TYR A 213 5.12 -15.26 -4.21
C TYR A 213 5.38 -14.58 -5.57
N SER A 214 4.78 -15.15 -6.61
CA SER A 214 4.33 -14.39 -7.80
C SER A 214 2.80 -14.33 -7.81
N ARG A 215 2.22 -13.26 -7.27
CA ARG A 215 0.81 -12.91 -7.51
C ARG A 215 0.77 -11.78 -8.53
N THR A 216 0.26 -12.10 -9.71
CA THR A 216 -0.10 -11.16 -10.76
C THR A 216 -1.35 -10.41 -10.30
N GLU A 217 -1.21 -9.24 -9.70
CA GLU A 217 -2.35 -8.35 -9.45
C GLU A 217 -2.41 -7.30 -10.56
N SER A 218 -3.47 -7.43 -11.36
CA SER A 218 -3.94 -6.43 -12.32
C SER A 218 -4.05 -5.07 -11.65
N TYR A 219 -3.68 -4.01 -12.39
CA TYR A 219 -3.97 -2.64 -12.03
C TYR A 219 -5.48 -2.44 -11.96
N ASP A 220 -6.03 -2.67 -10.78
CA ASP A 220 -7.31 -2.13 -10.41
C ASP A 220 -7.10 -1.40 -9.09
N SER A 221 -6.94 -0.08 -9.21
CA SER A 221 -6.69 0.88 -8.12
C SER A 221 -7.88 1.00 -7.15
N THR A 222 -8.70 -0.03 -7.03
CA THR A 222 -9.92 -0.10 -6.24
C THR A 222 -10.04 -1.40 -5.42
N VAL A 223 -9.10 -2.33 -5.55
CA VAL A 223 -9.17 -3.60 -4.82
C VAL A 223 -8.70 -3.38 -3.38
N ILE A 224 -9.68 -3.22 -2.49
CA ILE A 224 -9.51 -3.27 -1.05
C ILE A 224 -8.71 -4.53 -0.73
N SER A 225 -7.53 -4.37 -0.13
CA SER A 225 -6.66 -5.50 0.19
C SER A 225 -7.41 -6.50 1.08
N PRO A 226 -7.43 -7.80 0.74
CA PRO A 226 -8.11 -8.79 1.55
C PRO A 226 -7.47 -8.85 2.94
N LEU A 227 -8.32 -8.98 3.96
CA LEU A 227 -7.91 -8.92 5.36
C LEU A 227 -6.90 -10.05 5.67
N ASN A 228 -5.69 -9.66 6.08
CA ASN A 228 -4.59 -10.60 6.35
C ASN A 228 -4.58 -11.03 7.82
N LEU A 229 -4.18 -12.26 8.12
CA LEU A 229 -4.00 -12.78 9.49
C LEU A 229 -3.10 -11.88 10.35
N ARG A 230 -2.13 -11.18 9.74
CA ARG A 230 -1.30 -10.18 10.44
C ARG A 230 -2.13 -9.03 11.03
N MET A 231 -3.19 -8.57 10.35
CA MET A 231 -4.06 -7.51 10.87
C MET A 231 -4.89 -7.98 12.08
N LEU A 232 -5.16 -9.28 12.20
CA LEU A 232 -5.91 -9.85 13.32
C LEU A 232 -5.03 -10.24 14.53
N GLN A 233 -3.71 -10.07 14.43
CA GLN A 233 -2.76 -10.50 15.46
C GLN A 233 -3.05 -9.89 16.84
N GLY A 234 -3.51 -8.63 16.88
CA GLY A 234 -3.89 -7.97 18.13
C GLY A 234 -5.06 -8.67 18.86
N ALA A 235 -6.06 -9.15 18.12
CA ALA A 235 -7.18 -9.87 18.70
C ALA A 235 -6.75 -11.22 19.30
N PHE A 236 -5.86 -11.93 18.61
CA PHE A 236 -5.30 -13.19 19.12
C PHE A 236 -4.43 -12.99 20.38
N ILE A 237 -3.63 -11.93 20.43
CA ILE A 237 -2.84 -11.58 21.62
C ILE A 237 -3.77 -11.26 22.80
N ALA A 238 -4.80 -10.45 22.59
CA ALA A 238 -5.77 -10.11 23.63
C ALA A 238 -6.50 -11.36 24.17
N LEU A 239 -6.89 -12.28 23.28
CA LEU A 239 -7.50 -13.55 23.67
C LEU A 239 -6.53 -14.42 24.47
N GLY A 240 -5.26 -14.51 24.05
CA GLY A 240 -4.22 -15.25 24.78
C GLY A 240 -3.94 -14.69 26.17
N VAL A 241 -3.85 -13.36 26.31
CA VAL A 241 -3.67 -12.71 27.62
C VAL A 241 -4.91 -12.90 28.50
N GLY A 242 -6.11 -12.79 27.93
CA GLY A 242 -7.36 -13.00 28.65
C GLY A 242 -7.52 -14.42 29.19
N SER A 243 -7.15 -15.43 28.41
CA SER A 243 -7.21 -16.84 28.84
C SER A 243 -6.17 -17.15 29.92
N LEU A 244 -4.96 -16.60 29.81
CA LEU A 244 -3.94 -16.70 30.86
C LEU A 244 -4.39 -16.04 32.16
N ALA A 245 -4.93 -14.81 32.09
CA ALA A 245 -5.44 -14.10 33.25
C ALA A 245 -6.59 -14.86 33.94
N ALA A 246 -7.52 -15.41 33.16
CA ALA A 246 -8.60 -16.25 33.67
C ALA A 246 -8.05 -17.50 34.38
N GLY A 247 -7.04 -18.17 33.81
CA GLY A 247 -6.38 -19.31 34.45
C GLY A 247 -5.70 -18.96 35.77
N VAL A 248 -5.01 -17.81 35.84
CA VAL A 248 -4.38 -17.30 37.07
C VAL A 248 -5.42 -16.99 38.15
N ILE A 249 -6.53 -16.33 37.78
CA ILE A 249 -7.61 -16.01 38.72
C ILE A 249 -8.23 -17.28 39.29
N LEU A 250 -8.47 -18.30 38.44
CA LEU A 250 -9.02 -19.59 38.86
C LEU A 250 -8.06 -20.31 39.82
N LEU A 251 -6.76 -20.30 39.54
CA LEU A 251 -5.75 -20.86 40.45
C LEU A 251 -5.72 -20.13 41.80
N LEU A 252 -5.79 -18.80 41.79
CA LEU A 252 -5.87 -18.02 43.03
C LEU A 252 -7.13 -18.38 43.82
N GLU A 253 -8.29 -18.49 43.17
CA GLU A 253 -9.55 -18.85 43.81
C GLU A 253 -9.47 -20.24 44.46
N ILE A 254 -8.90 -21.24 43.77
CA ILE A 254 -8.69 -22.58 44.34
C ILE A 254 -7.77 -22.53 45.58
N VAL A 255 -6.70 -21.74 45.53
CA VAL A 255 -5.76 -21.60 46.65
C VAL A 255 -6.44 -20.91 47.83
N PHE A 256 -7.20 -19.84 47.60
CA PHE A 256 -7.94 -19.13 48.65
C PHE A 256 -9.04 -19.99 49.27
N ILE A 257 -9.81 -20.72 48.46
CA ILE A 257 -10.84 -21.64 48.97
C ILE A 257 -10.22 -22.75 49.81
N LYS A 258 -9.08 -23.32 49.38
CA LYS A 258 -8.37 -24.35 50.17
C LYS A 258 -7.80 -23.79 51.47
N LEU A 259 -7.26 -22.57 51.46
CA LEU A 259 -6.76 -21.89 52.66
C LEU A 259 -7.90 -21.57 53.65
N ASP A 260 -9.05 -21.17 53.14
CA ASP A 260 -10.23 -20.89 53.96
C ASP A 260 -10.83 -22.17 54.57
N GLN A 261 -10.92 -23.25 53.78
CA GLN A 261 -11.29 -24.58 54.29
C GLN A 261 -10.32 -25.09 55.35
N ALA A 262 -9.01 -24.93 55.16
CA ALA A 262 -8.00 -25.32 56.15
C ALA A 262 -8.09 -24.50 57.45
N ARG A 263 -8.41 -23.21 57.37
CA ARG A 263 -8.68 -22.35 58.54
C ARG A 263 -9.97 -22.77 59.27
N LEU A 264 -11.04 -23.08 58.53
CA LEU A 264 -12.29 -23.59 59.10
C LEU A 264 -12.10 -24.95 59.78
N TRP A 265 -11.29 -25.85 59.19
CA TRP A 265 -10.97 -27.14 59.80
C TRP A 265 -10.18 -26.97 61.11
N MET A 266 -9.22 -26.04 61.17
CA MET A 266 -8.49 -25.71 62.40
C MET A 266 -9.36 -25.05 63.49
N LEU A 267 -10.36 -24.26 63.12
CA LEU A 267 -11.30 -23.66 64.07
C LEU A 267 -12.29 -24.70 64.62
N CYS A 268 -12.78 -25.62 63.78
CA CYS A 268 -13.65 -26.72 64.20
C CYS A 268 -12.91 -27.72 65.12
N SER A 269 -11.64 -28.04 64.84
CA SER A 269 -10.85 -28.92 65.71
C SER A 269 -10.53 -28.28 67.07
N ARG A 270 -10.30 -26.96 67.11
CA ARG A 270 -10.20 -26.18 68.37
C ARG A 270 -11.50 -26.16 69.16
N LEU A 271 -12.66 -26.03 68.51
CA LEU A 271 -13.96 -26.06 69.17
C LEU A 271 -14.32 -27.46 69.69
N GLN A 272 -13.91 -28.53 69.01
CA GLN A 272 -14.04 -29.90 69.52
C GLN A 272 -13.18 -30.17 70.74
N TRP A 273 -11.96 -29.63 70.80
CA TRP A 273 -11.08 -29.73 71.97
C TRP A 273 -11.66 -29.02 73.20
N ILE A 274 -12.20 -27.81 73.05
CA ILE A 274 -12.84 -27.06 74.15
C ILE A 274 -14.09 -27.78 74.69
N ARG A 275 -14.78 -28.58 73.87
CA ARG A 275 -15.93 -29.38 74.31
C ARG A 275 -15.54 -30.68 75.04
N TYR A 276 -14.36 -31.22 74.77
CA TYR A 276 -13.84 -32.42 75.43
C TYR A 276 -13.33 -32.10 76.84
N ASP A 277 -12.70 -30.94 77.01
CA ASP A 277 -12.13 -30.48 78.29
C ASP A 277 -13.18 -30.03 79.34
N ARG A 278 -14.46 -29.94 78.94
CA ARG A 278 -15.57 -29.57 79.84
C ARG A 278 -16.37 -30.78 80.34
N LYS A 279 -15.92 -32.00 80.03
CA LYS A 279 -16.55 -33.28 80.42
C LYS A 279 -15.66 -34.20 81.27
N VAL A 280 -14.49 -33.74 81.67
CA VAL A 280 -13.62 -34.36 82.70
C VAL A 280 -13.73 -33.52 83.96
#